data_AF-A0A544TBR6-F1
#
_entry.id   AF-A0A544TBR6-F1
#
_cell.length_a   1.000
_cell.length_b   1.000
_cell.length_c   1.000
_cell.angle_alpha   90.00
_cell.angle_beta   90.00
_cell.angle_gamma   90.00
#
_symmetry.space_group_name_H-M   'P 1'
#
loop_
_entity.id
_entity.type
_entity.pdbx_description
1 polymer ?
#
loop_
_entity_poly.entity_id
_entity_poly.type
_entity_poly.pdbx_seq_one_letter_code
_entity_poly.pdbx_strand_id
1 'polypeptide(L)'
;MKKFKKIIKNQKGLTLIELLAVIVILGIVAAIAVPSIGNMINNSRDKAILAEASSILAGAKLAALDGVCDPEDSTKPCNETTISNFVEGITNTKANAAPTYSITRVSGVYSITFDKFADLNDNTKFLAVDDGTTANKITESNLNSLLK
;
A
#
# COMPACT_ATOMS: atom_id res chain seq x y z
N MET A 1 -2.17 -5.68 -61.13
CA MET A 1 -1.62 -5.23 -59.83
C MET A 1 -1.13 -3.76 -59.87
N LYS A 2 -2.00 -2.76 -60.06
CA LYS A 2 -1.60 -1.32 -60.18
C LYS A 2 -2.36 -0.34 -59.27
N LYS A 3 -3.28 -0.81 -58.42
CA LYS A 3 -4.16 0.08 -57.63
C LYS A 3 -3.64 0.45 -56.23
N PHE A 4 -2.65 -0.27 -55.67
CA PHE A 4 -2.10 0.03 -54.34
C PHE A 4 -1.13 1.24 -54.29
N LYS A 5 -0.56 1.66 -55.44
CA LYS A 5 0.45 2.74 -55.48
C LYS A 5 -0.11 4.16 -55.33
N LYS A 6 -1.45 4.32 -55.34
CA LYS A 6 -2.11 5.64 -55.26
C LYS A 6 -2.47 6.07 -53.83
N ILE A 7 -2.55 5.14 -52.88
CA ILE A 7 -2.95 5.41 -51.49
C ILE A 7 -1.81 6.11 -50.69
N ILE A 8 -0.55 5.83 -51.03
CA ILE A 8 0.62 6.37 -50.30
C ILE A 8 0.92 7.86 -50.66
N LYS A 9 0.30 8.42 -51.71
CA LYS A 9 0.60 9.79 -52.19
C LYS A 9 -0.39 10.88 -51.70
N ASN A 10 -1.29 10.57 -50.77
CA ASN A 10 -2.25 11.52 -50.20
C ASN A 10 -1.87 12.06 -48.81
N GLN A 11 -0.58 12.04 -48.43
CA GLN A 11 -0.04 12.64 -47.20
C GLN A 11 0.01 14.19 -47.29
N LYS A 12 -1.02 14.83 -47.85
CA LYS A 12 -1.15 16.29 -47.83
C LYS A 12 -1.77 16.70 -46.50
N GLY A 13 -0.97 17.25 -45.60
CA GLY A 13 -1.47 18.04 -44.46
C GLY A 13 -1.19 17.45 -43.08
N LEU A 14 0.08 17.38 -42.70
CA LEU A 14 0.47 17.59 -41.31
C LEU A 14 1.42 18.77 -41.32
N THR A 15 0.91 19.93 -40.93
CA THR A 15 1.74 21.12 -40.79
C THR A 15 2.42 21.08 -39.42
N LEU A 16 3.65 21.62 -39.30
CA LEU A 16 4.35 21.66 -38.00
C LEU A 16 3.53 22.41 -36.94
N ILE A 17 2.69 23.36 -37.35
CA ILE A 17 1.82 24.12 -36.45
C ILE A 17 0.69 23.27 -35.85
N GLU A 18 0.14 22.30 -36.58
CA GLU A 18 -0.86 21.36 -36.02
C GLU A 18 -0.25 20.45 -34.96
N LEU A 19 0.94 19.91 -35.23
CA LEU A 19 1.67 19.12 -34.22
C LEU A 19 2.05 19.99 -33.01
N LEU A 20 2.41 21.25 -33.24
CA LEU A 20 2.74 22.20 -32.17
C LEU A 20 1.52 22.50 -31.27
N ALA A 21 0.34 22.73 -31.84
CA ALA A 21 -0.86 22.97 -31.06
C ALA A 21 -1.22 21.76 -30.16
N VAL A 22 -1.06 20.54 -30.67
CA VAL A 22 -1.35 19.31 -29.91
C VAL A 22 -0.39 19.14 -28.73
N ILE A 23 0.93 19.32 -28.93
CA ILE A 23 1.89 19.17 -27.82
C ILE A 23 1.70 20.24 -26.73
N VAL A 24 1.24 21.46 -27.09
CA VAL A 24 0.93 22.51 -26.11
C VAL A 24 -0.25 22.09 -25.24
N ILE A 25 -1.33 21.59 -25.85
CA ILE A 25 -2.50 21.12 -25.10
C ILE A 25 -2.12 19.92 -24.21
N LEU A 26 -1.37 18.94 -24.75
CA LEU A 26 -0.88 17.80 -23.98
C LEU A 26 0.04 18.25 -22.83
N GLY A 27 0.86 19.27 -23.03
CA GLY A 27 1.72 19.85 -21.99
C GLY A 27 0.92 20.46 -20.83
N ILE A 28 -0.15 21.21 -21.13
CA ILE A 28 -1.03 21.80 -20.10
C ILE A 28 -1.74 20.70 -19.31
N VAL A 29 -2.29 19.70 -20.02
CA VAL A 29 -2.97 18.56 -19.37
C VAL A 29 -1.98 17.77 -18.50
N ALA A 30 -0.77 17.48 -19.03
CA ALA A 30 0.26 16.75 -18.29
C ALA A 30 0.72 17.49 -17.02
N ALA A 31 0.83 18.82 -17.07
CA ALA A 31 1.26 19.62 -15.92
C ALA A 31 0.33 19.47 -14.70
N ILE A 32 -0.98 19.33 -14.92
CA ILE A 32 -1.96 19.13 -13.84
C ILE A 32 -2.11 17.63 -13.51
N ALA A 33 -2.09 16.76 -14.52
CA ALA A 33 -2.35 15.34 -14.36
C ALA A 33 -1.23 14.61 -13.61
N VAL A 34 0.05 14.91 -13.89
CA VAL A 34 1.20 14.22 -13.28
C VAL A 34 1.20 14.31 -11.74
N PRO A 35 1.13 15.50 -11.10
CA PRO A 35 1.11 15.57 -9.64
C PRO A 35 -0.17 14.96 -9.04
N SER A 36 -1.32 15.12 -9.70
CA SER A 36 -2.60 14.57 -9.22
C SER A 36 -2.60 13.03 -9.21
N ILE A 37 -2.14 12.42 -10.30
CA ILE A 37 -2.05 10.96 -10.42
C ILE A 37 -1.00 10.41 -9.45
N GLY A 38 0.13 11.09 -9.26
CA GLY A 38 1.15 10.70 -8.28
C GLY A 38 0.58 10.63 -6.86
N ASN A 39 -0.14 11.67 -6.42
CA ASN A 39 -0.80 11.68 -5.10
C ASN A 39 -1.90 10.61 -4.99
N MET A 40 -2.67 10.38 -6.04
CA MET A 40 -3.72 9.35 -6.05
C MET A 40 -3.12 7.94 -5.93
N ILE A 41 -2.01 7.66 -6.63
CA ILE A 41 -1.30 6.39 -6.54
C ILE A 41 -0.75 6.19 -5.13
N ASN A 42 -0.09 7.20 -4.55
CA ASN A 42 0.44 7.13 -3.18
C ASN A 42 -0.68 6.85 -2.17
N ASN A 43 -1.79 7.60 -2.22
CA ASN A 43 -2.93 7.36 -1.36
C ASN A 43 -3.54 5.96 -1.55
N SER A 44 -3.56 5.44 -2.78
CA SER A 44 -4.06 4.08 -3.05
C SER A 44 -3.14 3.01 -2.47
N ARG A 45 -1.81 3.22 -2.55
CA ARG A 45 -0.81 2.34 -1.92
C ARG A 45 -0.93 2.37 -0.39
N ASP A 46 -1.05 3.55 0.19
CA ASP A 46 -1.21 3.72 1.64
C ASP A 46 -2.47 3.00 2.14
N LYS A 47 -3.60 3.17 1.44
CA LYS A 47 -4.85 2.45 1.77
C LYS A 47 -4.72 0.94 1.63
N ALA A 48 -4.00 0.44 0.63
CA ALA A 48 -3.77 -0.98 0.45
C ALA A 48 -2.96 -1.57 1.63
N ILE A 49 -1.92 -0.87 2.08
CA ILE A 49 -1.10 -1.27 3.24
C ILE A 49 -1.94 -1.27 4.53
N LEU A 50 -2.79 -0.26 4.73
CA LEU A 50 -3.69 -0.20 5.89
C LEU A 50 -4.75 -1.31 5.87
N ALA A 51 -5.30 -1.63 4.70
CA ALA A 51 -6.26 -2.73 4.55
C ALA A 51 -5.61 -4.10 4.81
N GLU A 52 -4.36 -4.26 4.36
CA GLU A 52 -3.52 -5.43 4.63
C GLU A 52 -3.32 -5.59 6.15
N ALA A 53 -2.90 -4.51 6.83
CA ALA A 53 -2.76 -4.49 8.28
C ALA A 53 -4.05 -4.81 9.04
N SER A 54 -5.21 -4.33 8.56
CA SER A 54 -6.50 -4.64 9.16
C SER A 54 -6.86 -6.12 9.03
N SER A 55 -6.55 -6.71 7.88
CA SER A 55 -6.74 -8.15 7.63
C SER A 55 -5.84 -9.00 8.54
N ILE A 56 -4.58 -8.59 8.71
CA ILE A 56 -3.64 -9.23 9.65
C ILE A 56 -4.18 -9.16 11.08
N LEU A 57 -4.65 -7.99 11.51
CA LEU A 57 -5.18 -7.80 12.85
C LEU A 57 -6.41 -8.67 13.10
N ALA A 58 -7.31 -8.77 12.12
CA ALA A 58 -8.48 -9.64 12.20
C ALA A 58 -8.07 -11.12 12.31
N GLY A 59 -7.15 -11.58 11.47
CA GLY A 59 -6.63 -12.95 11.54
C GLY A 59 -5.91 -13.25 12.86
N ALA A 60 -5.14 -12.29 13.39
CA ALA A 60 -4.47 -12.42 14.68
C ALA A 60 -5.46 -12.56 15.83
N LYS A 61 -6.58 -11.83 15.80
CA LYS A 61 -7.64 -11.96 16.80
C LYS A 61 -8.29 -13.34 16.75
N LEU A 62 -8.56 -13.86 15.56
CA LEU A 62 -9.08 -15.22 15.39
C LEU A 62 -8.08 -16.26 15.91
N ALA A 63 -6.81 -16.14 15.54
CA ALA A 63 -5.75 -17.02 16.02
C ALA A 63 -5.57 -16.98 17.54
N ALA A 64 -5.75 -15.82 18.16
CA ALA A 64 -5.71 -15.67 19.62
C ALA A 64 -6.91 -16.34 20.30
N LEU A 65 -8.10 -16.23 19.71
CA LEU A 65 -9.31 -16.91 20.21
C LEU A 65 -9.20 -18.44 20.11
N ASP A 66 -8.59 -18.95 19.04
CA ASP A 66 -8.33 -20.38 18.84
C ASP A 66 -7.16 -20.88 19.70
N GLY A 67 -6.47 -19.99 20.42
CA GLY A 67 -5.33 -20.32 21.27
C GLY A 67 -4.10 -20.74 20.47
N VAL A 68 -3.93 -20.29 19.22
CA VAL A 68 -2.73 -20.53 18.42
C VAL A 68 -1.62 -19.54 18.78
N CYS A 69 -1.98 -18.30 19.09
CA CYS A 69 -1.06 -17.27 19.59
C CYS A 69 -1.66 -16.53 20.80
N ASP A 70 -0.86 -15.74 21.50
CA ASP A 70 -1.31 -14.82 22.54
C ASP A 70 -0.63 -13.45 22.32
N PRO A 71 -1.39 -12.38 22.05
CA PRO A 71 -0.83 -11.07 21.78
C PRO A 71 -0.27 -10.37 23.05
N GLU A 72 -0.51 -10.90 24.25
CA GLU A 72 0.01 -10.39 25.53
C GLU A 72 1.23 -11.20 26.03
N ASP A 73 1.45 -12.41 25.51
CA ASP A 73 2.52 -13.31 25.92
C ASP A 73 3.68 -13.34 24.90
N SER A 74 4.85 -12.88 25.32
CA SER A 74 6.07 -12.87 24.50
C SER A 74 6.61 -14.28 24.18
N THR A 75 6.19 -15.31 24.93
CA THR A 75 6.56 -16.71 24.68
C THR A 75 5.70 -17.36 23.59
N LYS A 76 4.56 -16.73 23.23
CA LYS A 76 3.62 -17.22 22.23
C LYS A 76 3.18 -16.11 21.26
N PRO A 77 4.12 -15.51 20.52
CA PRO A 77 3.86 -14.31 19.74
C PRO A 77 2.85 -14.55 18.61
N CYS A 78 1.96 -13.59 18.45
CA CYS A 78 1.11 -13.42 17.27
C CYS A 78 1.93 -12.78 16.14
N ASN A 79 2.56 -13.59 15.30
CA ASN A 79 3.41 -13.16 14.18
C ASN A 79 3.05 -13.90 12.89
N GLU A 80 3.75 -13.58 11.81
CA GLU A 80 3.51 -14.18 10.50
C GLU A 80 3.50 -15.72 10.52
N THR A 81 4.48 -16.34 11.18
CA THR A 81 4.59 -17.80 11.21
C THR A 81 3.40 -18.45 11.91
N THR A 82 2.96 -17.86 13.03
CA THR A 82 1.86 -18.41 13.85
C THR A 82 0.47 -18.12 13.26
N ILE A 83 0.34 -17.06 12.47
CA ILE A 83 -0.95 -16.57 11.95
C ILE A 83 -1.12 -16.84 10.44
N SER A 84 -0.13 -17.43 9.77
CA SER A 84 -0.16 -17.74 8.33
C SER A 84 -1.41 -18.50 7.85
N ASN A 85 -2.02 -19.32 8.70
CA ASN A 85 -3.26 -20.05 8.37
C ASN A 85 -4.55 -19.22 8.50
N PHE A 86 -4.46 -18.02 9.08
CA PHE A 86 -5.60 -17.13 9.37
C PHE A 86 -5.63 -15.90 8.46
N VAL A 87 -4.61 -15.72 7.63
CA VAL A 87 -4.40 -14.53 6.81
C VAL A 87 -3.89 -14.97 5.44
N GLU A 88 -4.60 -14.60 4.37
CA GLU A 88 -4.24 -14.98 3.00
C GLU A 88 -3.51 -13.85 2.26
N GLY A 89 -2.57 -14.22 1.38
CA GLY A 89 -1.92 -13.29 0.45
C GLY A 89 -0.86 -12.38 1.07
N ILE A 90 -0.58 -12.51 2.36
CA ILE A 90 0.43 -11.75 3.09
C ILE A 90 1.61 -12.69 3.37
N THR A 91 2.54 -12.75 2.44
CA THR A 91 3.72 -13.61 2.52
C THR A 91 4.99 -12.78 2.67
N ASN A 92 5.90 -13.24 3.53
CA ASN A 92 7.25 -12.73 3.65
C ASN A 92 7.91 -12.80 2.28
N THR A 93 8.13 -11.65 1.64
CA THR A 93 8.90 -11.60 0.40
C THR A 93 10.38 -11.85 0.64
N LYS A 94 10.80 -12.07 1.90
CA LYS A 94 12.16 -12.39 2.30
C LYS A 94 12.20 -13.73 3.05
N ALA A 95 12.56 -14.80 2.35
CA ALA A 95 12.90 -16.06 2.99
C ALA A 95 14.01 -15.84 4.04
N ASN A 96 13.82 -16.33 5.27
CA ASN A 96 14.74 -16.21 6.41
C ASN A 96 14.95 -14.78 6.99
N ALA A 97 14.02 -13.85 6.78
CA ALA A 97 14.02 -12.56 7.49
C ALA A 97 13.20 -12.61 8.79
N ALA A 98 13.40 -11.60 9.65
CA ALA A 98 12.53 -11.33 10.79
C ALA A 98 11.04 -11.28 10.36
N PRO A 99 10.09 -11.61 11.26
CA PRO A 99 8.67 -11.59 10.92
C PRO A 99 8.28 -10.20 10.40
N THR A 100 7.65 -10.15 9.23
CA THR A 100 7.32 -8.87 8.58
C THR A 100 6.25 -8.09 9.34
N TYR A 101 5.46 -8.80 10.16
CA TYR A 101 4.50 -8.21 11.07
C TYR A 101 4.39 -8.98 12.39
N SER A 102 3.96 -8.27 13.43
CA SER A 102 3.63 -8.83 14.73
C SER A 102 2.49 -8.05 15.38
N ILE A 103 1.62 -8.75 16.11
CA ILE A 103 0.50 -8.14 16.82
C ILE A 103 0.78 -8.24 18.32
N THR A 104 0.56 -7.13 19.02
CA THR A 104 0.71 -7.05 20.47
C THR A 104 -0.54 -6.43 21.06
N ARG A 105 -0.95 -6.90 22.24
CA ARG A 105 -2.04 -6.31 23.00
C ARG A 105 -1.48 -5.82 24.33
N VAL A 106 -1.74 -4.56 24.65
CA VAL A 106 -1.32 -3.94 25.91
C VAL A 106 -2.52 -3.25 26.52
N SER A 107 -2.87 -3.59 27.76
CA SER A 107 -3.99 -2.99 28.48
C SER A 107 -5.31 -3.02 27.69
N GLY A 108 -5.56 -4.13 26.98
CA GLY A 108 -6.76 -4.33 26.17
C GLY A 108 -6.73 -3.72 24.76
N VAL A 109 -5.71 -2.94 24.41
CA VAL A 109 -5.56 -2.29 23.09
C VAL A 109 -4.68 -3.13 22.18
N TYR A 110 -5.22 -3.54 21.03
CA TYR A 110 -4.43 -4.21 20.00
C TYR A 110 -3.60 -3.21 19.21
N SER A 111 -2.36 -3.58 18.91
CA SER A 111 -1.44 -2.86 18.05
C SER A 111 -0.82 -3.82 17.05
N ILE A 112 -0.65 -3.35 15.82
CA ILE A 112 0.05 -4.07 14.77
C ILE A 112 1.38 -3.37 14.48
N THR A 113 2.46 -4.16 14.48
CA THR A 113 3.74 -3.77 13.92
C THR A 113 3.84 -4.37 12.52
N PHE A 114 4.12 -3.58 11.49
CA PHE A 114 4.23 -4.05 10.11
C PHE A 114 5.32 -3.29 9.33
N ASP A 115 6.24 -4.02 8.69
CA ASP A 115 7.37 -3.43 7.98
C ASP A 115 6.97 -2.52 6.82
N LYS A 116 5.86 -2.84 6.12
CA LYS A 116 5.36 -2.01 5.01
C LYS A 116 4.87 -0.63 5.46
N PHE A 117 4.73 -0.39 6.76
CA PHE A 117 4.42 0.96 7.24
C PHE A 117 5.56 1.95 7.01
N ALA A 118 6.79 1.49 6.83
CA ALA A 118 7.91 2.32 6.40
C ALA A 118 7.72 2.90 4.98
N ASP A 119 6.91 2.23 4.15
CA ASP A 119 6.62 2.65 2.77
C ASP A 119 5.46 3.66 2.67
N LEU A 120 4.83 4.01 3.80
CA LEU A 120 3.74 4.99 3.84
C LEU A 120 4.27 6.39 3.57
N ASN A 121 3.56 7.13 2.71
CA ASN A 121 3.96 8.47 2.29
C ASN A 121 3.92 9.51 3.43
N ASP A 122 3.11 9.30 4.46
CA ASP A 122 3.02 10.15 5.66
C ASP A 122 3.05 9.32 6.95
N ASN A 123 4.20 8.73 7.24
CA ASN A 123 4.42 7.92 8.43
C ASN A 123 4.12 8.66 9.76
N THR A 124 4.14 10.00 9.77
CA THR A 124 3.86 10.82 10.96
C THR A 124 2.38 10.87 11.34
N LYS A 125 1.49 10.64 10.36
CA LYS A 125 0.04 10.66 10.56
C LYS A 125 -0.52 9.33 11.06
N PHE A 126 0.20 8.23 10.86
CA PHE A 126 -0.32 6.88 11.03
C PHE A 126 0.29 6.14 12.23
N LEU A 127 1.51 6.50 12.63
CA LEU A 127 2.24 5.86 13.70
C LEU A 127 2.03 6.63 15.02
N ALA A 128 1.59 5.93 16.07
CA ALA A 128 1.72 6.48 17.41
C ALA A 128 3.21 6.52 17.75
N VAL A 129 3.82 7.71 17.71
CA VAL A 129 5.16 7.95 18.24
C VAL A 129 5.05 7.99 19.76
N ASP A 130 4.84 6.84 20.37
CA ASP A 130 4.95 6.67 21.81
C ASP A 130 6.26 5.91 22.06
N ASP A 131 7.31 6.66 22.42
CA ASP A 131 8.63 6.18 22.87
C ASP A 131 9.80 6.09 21.85
N GLY A 132 9.92 7.04 20.91
CA GLY A 132 11.19 7.32 20.20
C GLY A 132 11.81 6.18 19.35
N THR A 133 11.15 5.02 19.32
CA THR A 133 11.52 3.77 18.69
C THR A 133 10.18 3.06 18.49
N THR A 134 9.51 3.14 17.36
CA THR A 134 9.73 2.22 16.23
C THR A 134 8.81 2.69 15.10
N ALA A 135 9.37 2.99 13.92
CA ALA A 135 8.67 3.57 12.77
C ALA A 135 7.60 2.68 12.11
N ASN A 136 7.09 1.64 12.76
CA ASN A 136 6.29 0.59 12.14
C ASN A 136 5.11 0.10 13.01
N LYS A 137 4.56 0.86 13.96
CA LYS A 137 3.44 0.42 14.83
C LYS A 137 2.19 1.30 14.75
N ILE A 138 1.02 0.67 14.59
CA ILE A 138 -0.30 1.34 14.54
C ILE A 138 -1.27 0.66 15.52
N THR A 139 -2.02 1.44 16.30
CA THR A 139 -3.07 0.92 17.20
C THR A 139 -4.35 0.64 16.41
N GLU A 140 -5.15 -0.34 16.86
CA GLU A 140 -6.41 -0.70 16.22
C GLU A 140 -7.37 0.50 16.05
N SER A 141 -7.46 1.35 17.07
CA SER A 141 -8.32 2.55 17.03
C SER A 141 -7.89 3.49 15.90
N ASN A 142 -6.57 3.73 15.76
CA ASN A 142 -6.05 4.57 14.70
C ASN A 142 -6.24 3.91 13.33
N LEU A 143 -5.94 2.62 13.21
CA LEU A 143 -6.12 1.86 11.97
C LEU A 143 -7.57 1.92 11.45
N ASN A 144 -8.54 1.72 12.35
CA ASN A 144 -9.96 1.76 12.01
C ASN A 144 -10.46 3.18 11.69
N SER A 145 -9.79 4.22 12.19
CA SER A 145 -10.07 5.62 11.83
C SER A 145 -9.58 5.93 10.40
N LEU A 146 -8.44 5.38 10.01
CA LEU A 146 -7.78 5.65 8.74
C LEU A 146 -8.41 4.91 7.53
N LEU A 147 -9.20 3.87 7.80
CA LEU A 147 -9.91 3.09 6.79
C LEU A 147 -11.33 3.59 6.49
N LYS A 148 -11.82 4.60 7.22
CA LYS A 148 -13.10 5.27 6.94
C LYS A 148 -12.94 6.27 5.80
#